data_AF-A0A2V6Z033-F1
#
_entry.id   AF-A0A2V6Z033-F1
#
_cell.length_a   1.000
_cell.length_b   1.000
_cell.length_c   1.000
_cell.angle_alpha   90.00
_cell.angle_beta   90.00
_cell.angle_gamma   90.00
#
_symmetry.space_group_name_H-M   'P 1'
#
loop_
_entity.id
_entity.type
_entity.pdbx_description
1 polymer ?
#
loop_
_entity_poly.entity_id
_entity_poly.type
_entity_poly.pdbx_seq_one_letter_code
_entity_poly.pdbx_strand_id
1 'polypeptide(L)'
;MGTDAQWETAERALHDALKANGLAYDLNPGDGAFYGPKIDVDVQDALGRRWQLATVQLDFAQPDRFALEYIDTDGQPKRPVMVHRAIFGTFERFIGVLVEHYAGAFPTWLAPVQARVLPVSEKHAGYGRTVWEKLRAARVRAELDDRNEKLGYRIREAQIRKVPYMLVVGERESQNGTVSLRHRSGDDLGVVPLDRVLADLAREIGSRASGLTVGRS
;
A
#
# COMPACT_ATOMS: atom_id res chain seq x y z
N MET A 1 34.46 9.43 11.19
CA MET A 1 33.93 9.11 12.54
C MET A 1 33.85 7.59 12.62
N GLY A 2 34.02 7.02 13.82
CA GLY A 2 34.26 5.58 13.98
C GLY A 2 35.71 5.19 13.68
N THR A 3 36.20 4.18 14.38
CA THR A 3 37.52 3.57 14.17
C THR A 3 37.47 2.54 13.03
N ASP A 4 38.60 2.26 12.39
CA ASP A 4 38.68 1.24 11.33
C ASP A 4 38.16 -0.13 11.83
N ALA A 5 38.46 -0.48 13.08
CA ALA A 5 37.96 -1.71 13.72
C ALA A 5 36.44 -1.73 13.88
N GLN A 6 35.80 -0.58 14.17
CA GLN A 6 34.34 -0.46 14.23
C GLN A 6 33.74 -0.64 12.83
N TRP A 7 34.36 -0.07 11.79
CA TRP A 7 33.93 -0.23 10.40
C TRP A 7 34.03 -1.68 9.93
N GLU A 8 35.17 -2.33 10.09
CA GLU A 8 35.35 -3.75 9.73
C GLU A 8 34.35 -4.66 10.45
N THR A 9 34.08 -4.38 11.72
CA THR A 9 33.10 -5.14 12.51
C THR A 9 31.69 -4.91 12.00
N ALA A 10 31.34 -3.68 11.67
CA ALA A 10 30.01 -3.34 11.16
C ALA A 10 29.76 -3.93 9.77
N GLU A 11 30.73 -3.82 8.86
CA GLU A 11 30.62 -4.35 7.49
C GLU A 11 30.51 -5.87 7.50
N ARG A 12 31.35 -6.55 8.29
CA ARG A 12 31.28 -8.00 8.48
C ARG A 12 29.93 -8.44 9.05
N ALA A 13 29.41 -7.72 10.05
CA ALA A 13 28.11 -8.04 10.64
C ALA A 13 26.96 -7.94 9.63
N LEU A 14 26.95 -6.89 8.79
CA LEU A 14 25.95 -6.74 7.73
C LEU A 14 26.11 -7.79 6.62
N HIS A 15 27.35 -8.08 6.22
CA HIS A 15 27.68 -9.16 5.28
C HIS A 15 27.15 -10.51 5.76
N ASP A 16 27.47 -10.87 7.01
CA ASP A 16 27.07 -12.15 7.59
C ASP A 16 25.55 -12.24 7.74
N ALA A 17 24.87 -11.14 8.05
CA ALA A 17 23.41 -11.06 8.06
C ALA A 17 22.82 -11.32 6.67
N LEU A 18 23.35 -10.70 5.61
CA LEU A 18 22.90 -10.94 4.23
C LEU A 18 23.12 -12.40 3.82
N LYS A 19 24.30 -12.95 4.12
CA LYS A 19 24.67 -14.34 3.83
C LYS A 19 23.77 -15.34 4.56
N ALA A 20 23.51 -15.12 5.85
CA ALA A 20 22.64 -15.99 6.67
C ALA A 20 21.20 -16.00 6.16
N ASN A 21 20.74 -14.92 5.53
CA ASN A 21 19.41 -14.82 4.91
C ASN A 21 19.40 -15.24 3.43
N GLY A 22 20.53 -15.66 2.85
CA GLY A 22 20.63 -16.08 1.45
C GLY A 22 20.31 -14.97 0.45
N LEU A 23 20.52 -13.70 0.82
CA LEU A 23 20.21 -12.55 -0.03
C LEU A 23 21.39 -12.22 -0.93
N ALA A 24 21.12 -12.11 -2.23
CA ALA A 24 22.09 -11.58 -3.18
C ALA A 24 22.23 -10.06 -3.01
N TYR A 25 23.45 -9.55 -3.12
CA TYR A 25 23.74 -8.12 -3.02
C TYR A 25 25.01 -7.79 -3.81
N ASP A 26 25.14 -6.51 -4.16
CA ASP A 26 26.36 -5.94 -4.72
C ASP A 26 27.01 -5.02 -3.68
N LEU A 27 28.34 -4.93 -3.68
CA LEU A 27 29.06 -3.95 -2.87
C LEU A 27 28.98 -2.57 -3.52
N ASN A 28 28.71 -1.54 -2.72
CA ASN A 28 28.73 -0.13 -3.14
C ASN A 28 29.77 0.66 -2.31
N PRO A 29 31.06 0.57 -2.65
CA PRO A 29 32.12 1.17 -1.85
C PRO A 29 31.97 2.69 -1.73
N GLY A 30 32.08 3.21 -0.50
CA GLY A 30 32.03 4.65 -0.22
C GLY A 30 30.62 5.24 -0.05
N ASP A 31 29.56 4.46 -0.24
CA ASP A 31 28.18 4.95 -0.10
C ASP A 31 27.64 4.88 1.34
N GLY A 32 28.39 4.29 2.28
CA GLY A 32 28.03 4.19 3.70
C GLY A 32 27.75 5.55 4.36
N ALA A 33 26.96 5.54 5.44
CA ALA A 33 26.75 6.74 6.23
C ALA A 33 28.03 7.13 6.98
N PHE A 34 28.18 8.39 7.38
CA PHE A 34 29.39 8.85 8.08
C PHE A 34 29.66 8.15 9.43
N TYR A 35 28.66 7.44 9.97
CA TYR A 35 28.70 6.71 11.25
C TYR A 35 28.73 5.18 11.10
N GLY A 36 28.64 4.65 9.87
CA GLY A 36 28.72 3.20 9.64
C GLY A 36 28.17 2.74 8.29
N PRO A 37 28.37 1.46 7.96
CA PRO A 37 27.87 0.85 6.73
C PRO A 37 26.36 0.59 6.79
N LYS A 38 25.77 0.33 5.62
CA LYS A 38 24.34 0.08 5.46
C LYS A 38 24.05 -1.00 4.43
N ILE A 39 22.94 -1.70 4.63
CA ILE A 39 22.25 -2.49 3.61
C ILE A 39 21.19 -1.58 3.01
N ASP A 40 21.24 -1.41 1.69
CA ASP A 40 20.24 -0.65 0.95
C ASP A 40 19.42 -1.55 0.03
N VAL A 41 18.12 -1.32 0.02
CA VAL A 41 17.18 -1.99 -0.87
C VAL A 41 16.73 -0.99 -1.92
N ASP A 42 17.30 -1.14 -3.11
CA ASP A 42 16.95 -0.37 -4.29
C ASP A 42 15.75 -0.96 -5.00
N VAL A 43 14.86 -0.08 -5.47
CA VAL A 43 13.75 -0.42 -6.35
C VAL A 43 13.88 0.38 -7.64
N GLN A 44 13.54 -0.24 -8.76
CA GLN A 44 13.53 0.44 -10.05
C GLN A 44 12.16 1.05 -10.32
N ASP A 45 12.16 2.27 -10.84
CA ASP A 45 10.97 2.98 -11.27
C ASP A 45 10.60 2.64 -12.73
N ALA A 46 9.52 3.24 -13.25
CA ALA A 46 9.02 2.96 -14.60
C ALA A 46 9.99 3.38 -15.73
N LEU A 47 11.00 4.20 -15.41
CA LEU A 47 12.05 4.62 -16.34
C LEU A 47 13.37 3.86 -16.13
N GLY A 48 13.39 2.87 -15.23
CA GLY A 48 14.58 2.09 -14.89
C GLY A 48 15.57 2.80 -13.97
N ARG A 49 15.20 3.94 -13.37
CA ARG A 49 16.05 4.62 -12.39
C ARG A 49 15.99 3.88 -11.05
N ARG A 50 17.11 3.79 -10.35
CA ARG A 50 17.21 3.13 -9.04
C ARG A 50 16.89 4.13 -7.94
N TRP A 51 16.01 3.73 -7.03
CA TRP A 51 15.64 4.48 -5.85
C TRP A 51 15.87 3.62 -4.61
N GLN A 52 16.74 4.09 -3.72
CA GLN A 52 16.88 3.51 -2.38
C GLN A 52 15.56 3.70 -1.62
N LEU A 53 14.95 2.60 -1.16
CA LEU A 53 13.77 2.64 -0.30
C LEU A 53 14.12 2.20 1.11
N ALA A 54 14.33 0.90 1.31
CA ALA A 54 14.63 0.37 2.62
C ALA A 54 16.13 0.51 2.90
N THR A 55 16.47 0.74 4.16
CA THR A 55 17.86 0.78 4.63
C THR A 55 17.96 0.18 6.02
N VAL A 56 19.05 -0.54 6.28
CA VAL A 56 19.44 -1.03 7.60
C VAL A 56 20.89 -0.67 7.83
N GLN A 57 21.16 0.20 8.79
CA GLN A 57 22.48 0.79 9.02
C GLN A 57 22.95 0.43 10.42
N LEU A 58 24.22 0.05 10.51
CA LEU A 58 24.81 -0.41 11.77
C LEU A 58 25.79 0.64 12.28
N ASP A 59 25.46 1.21 13.44
CA ASP A 59 26.12 2.39 14.00
C ASP A 59 26.72 2.08 15.36
N PHE A 60 28.06 2.13 15.39
CA PHE A 60 28.86 2.01 16.60
C PHE A 60 29.36 3.38 17.10
N ALA A 61 29.25 4.44 16.30
CA ALA A 61 29.85 5.73 16.59
C ALA A 61 28.94 6.63 17.43
N GLN A 62 27.64 6.69 17.12
CA GLN A 62 26.72 7.57 17.86
C GLN A 62 26.50 7.12 19.31
N PRO A 63 26.38 5.81 19.64
CA PRO A 63 26.31 5.37 21.03
C PRO A 63 27.44 5.89 21.91
N ASP A 64 28.68 5.90 21.38
CA ASP A 64 29.84 6.46 22.07
C ASP A 64 29.72 7.98 22.24
N ARG A 65 29.35 8.69 21.17
CA ARG A 65 29.23 10.16 21.19
C ARG A 65 28.15 10.69 22.13
N PHE A 66 27.04 9.96 22.24
CA PHE A 66 25.94 10.31 23.16
C PHE A 66 26.13 9.72 24.56
N ALA A 67 27.22 8.99 24.80
CA ALA A 67 27.46 8.28 26.05
C ALA A 67 26.28 7.39 26.47
N LEU A 68 25.69 6.65 25.52
CA LEU A 68 24.59 5.71 25.79
C LEU A 68 25.09 4.46 26.52
N GLU A 69 24.43 4.04 27.60
CA GLU A 69 24.82 2.85 28.37
C GLU A 69 23.61 1.99 28.72
N TYR A 70 23.85 0.70 28.84
CA TYR A 70 22.96 -0.23 29.53
C TYR A 70 23.78 -1.08 30.52
N ILE A 71 23.12 -1.65 31.52
CA ILE A 71 23.74 -2.59 32.46
C ILE A 71 23.55 -4.01 31.95
N ASP A 72 24.64 -4.75 31.78
CA ASP A 72 24.60 -6.13 31.33
C ASP A 72 24.27 -7.12 32.46
N THR A 73 24.27 -8.42 32.14
CA THR A 73 23.96 -9.49 33.09
C THR A 73 24.96 -9.60 34.24
N ASP A 74 26.17 -9.08 34.07
CA ASP A 74 27.25 -9.10 35.06
C ASP A 74 27.28 -7.78 35.88
N GLY A 75 26.28 -6.91 35.69
CA GLY A 75 26.16 -5.63 36.39
C GLY A 75 27.11 -4.55 35.85
N GLN A 76 27.74 -4.76 34.70
CA GLN A 76 28.71 -3.83 34.13
C GLN A 76 28.05 -2.87 33.12
N PRO A 77 28.46 -1.59 33.08
CA PRO A 77 28.02 -0.69 32.04
C PRO A 77 28.61 -1.12 30.68
N LYS A 78 27.74 -1.21 29.68
CA LYS A 78 28.09 -1.54 28.30
C LYS A 78 27.53 -0.50 27.33
N ARG A 79 28.28 -0.26 26.24
CA ARG A 79 27.82 0.54 25.11
C ARG A 79 26.86 -0.30 24.25
N PRO A 80 25.65 0.19 23.93
CA PRO A 80 24.78 -0.47 22.98
C PRO A 80 25.27 -0.26 21.55
N VAL A 81 24.82 -1.11 20.63
CA VAL A 81 24.96 -0.90 19.19
C VAL A 81 23.64 -0.33 18.67
N MET A 82 23.69 0.70 17.83
CA MET A 82 22.49 1.33 17.27
C MET A 82 22.22 0.78 15.87
N VAL A 83 20.98 0.35 15.63
CA VAL A 83 20.50 -0.05 14.29
C VAL A 83 19.52 0.99 13.80
N HIS A 84 19.89 1.71 12.75
CA HIS A 84 19.01 2.65 12.07
C HIS A 84 18.28 1.91 10.95
N ARG A 85 16.95 1.96 10.91
CA ARG A 85 16.19 1.33 9.82
C ARG A 85 15.05 2.20 9.32
N ALA A 86 14.89 2.22 8.00
CA ALA A 86 13.68 2.68 7.34
C ALA A 86 13.22 1.58 6.38
N ILE A 87 11.94 1.18 6.46
CA ILE A 87 11.41 0.08 5.64
C ILE A 87 10.80 0.59 4.33
N PHE A 88 10.08 1.71 4.40
CA PHE A 88 9.49 2.34 3.22
C PHE A 88 10.37 3.48 2.66
N GLY A 89 11.47 3.82 3.32
CA GLY A 89 12.16 5.08 3.10
C GLY A 89 11.28 6.24 3.53
N THR A 90 11.16 7.27 2.69
CA THR A 90 10.18 8.34 2.91
C THR A 90 8.82 7.97 2.33
N PHE A 91 7.75 8.48 2.95
CA PHE A 91 6.39 8.21 2.48
C PHE A 91 6.16 8.75 1.06
N GLU A 92 6.73 9.91 0.73
CA GLU A 92 6.61 10.54 -0.58
C GLU A 92 7.23 9.66 -1.67
N ARG A 93 8.44 9.14 -1.43
CA ARG A 93 9.14 8.25 -2.37
C ARG A 93 8.41 6.93 -2.51
N PHE A 94 7.96 6.35 -1.40
CA PHE A 94 7.20 5.10 -1.42
C PHE A 94 5.91 5.24 -2.21
N ILE A 95 5.13 6.31 -1.98
CA ILE A 95 3.91 6.59 -2.73
C ILE A 95 4.23 6.81 -4.22
N GLY A 96 5.29 7.56 -4.55
CA GLY A 96 5.74 7.73 -5.94
C GLY A 96 6.00 6.40 -6.65
N VAL A 97 6.78 5.51 -6.01
CA VAL A 97 7.05 4.16 -6.54
C VAL A 97 5.76 3.35 -6.67
N LEU A 98 4.84 3.42 -5.70
CA LEU A 98 3.56 2.71 -5.79
C LEU A 98 2.67 3.24 -6.92
N VAL A 99 2.63 4.56 -7.16
CA VAL A 99 1.89 5.16 -8.28
C VAL A 99 2.40 4.57 -9.59
N GLU A 100 3.71 4.52 -9.78
CA GLU A 100 4.32 3.97 -10.98
C GLU A 100 4.10 2.46 -11.11
N HIS A 101 4.33 1.70 -10.04
CA HIS A 101 4.16 0.25 -10.01
C HIS A 101 2.73 -0.20 -10.40
N TYR A 102 1.71 0.49 -9.89
CA TYR A 102 0.32 0.20 -10.23
C TYR A 102 -0.19 0.98 -11.43
N ALA A 103 0.64 1.84 -12.05
CA ALA A 103 0.22 2.86 -12.99
C ALA A 103 -1.00 3.67 -12.49
N GLY A 104 -1.12 3.91 -11.18
CA GLY A 104 -2.28 4.55 -10.53
C GLY A 104 -3.53 3.67 -10.35
N ALA A 105 -3.53 2.42 -10.82
CA ALA A 105 -4.62 1.45 -10.61
C ALA A 105 -4.43 0.70 -9.27
N PHE A 106 -4.46 1.45 -8.16
CA PHE A 106 -4.16 0.90 -6.83
C PHE A 106 -5.04 -0.30 -6.45
N PRO A 107 -4.52 -1.26 -5.67
CA PRO A 107 -5.34 -2.26 -5.01
C PRO A 107 -6.44 -1.60 -4.17
N THR A 108 -7.58 -2.28 -3.99
CA THR A 108 -8.75 -1.70 -3.34
C THR A 108 -8.44 -1.12 -1.96
N TRP A 109 -7.60 -1.77 -1.15
CA TRP A 109 -7.26 -1.27 0.18
C TRP A 109 -6.46 0.06 0.16
N LEU A 110 -5.74 0.36 -0.92
CA LEU A 110 -5.00 1.61 -1.14
C LEU A 110 -5.79 2.66 -1.93
N ALA A 111 -6.80 2.25 -2.70
CA ALA A 111 -7.53 3.15 -3.58
C ALA A 111 -8.19 4.30 -2.78
N PRO A 112 -8.05 5.58 -3.21
CA PRO A 112 -8.68 6.72 -2.54
C PRO A 112 -10.21 6.58 -2.48
N VAL A 113 -10.80 6.19 -3.62
CA VAL A 113 -12.20 5.78 -3.74
C VAL A 113 -12.21 4.30 -4.11
N GLN A 114 -12.83 3.47 -3.26
CA GLN A 114 -12.85 2.01 -3.40
C GLN A 114 -14.05 1.54 -4.21
N ALA A 115 -15.18 2.22 -4.04
CA ALA A 115 -16.42 1.92 -4.73
C ALA A 115 -17.14 3.23 -5.12
N ARG A 116 -17.78 3.25 -6.29
CA ARG A 116 -18.66 4.34 -6.69
C ARG A 116 -20.05 3.81 -7.03
N VAL A 117 -21.07 4.38 -6.39
CA VAL A 117 -22.47 4.00 -6.60
C VAL A 117 -23.07 4.90 -7.68
N LEU A 118 -23.67 4.30 -8.69
CA LEU A 118 -24.15 4.95 -9.90
C LEU A 118 -25.64 4.64 -10.14
N PRO A 119 -26.57 5.46 -9.62
CA PRO A 119 -27.99 5.35 -9.95
C PRO A 119 -28.22 5.57 -11.44
N VAL A 120 -29.02 4.71 -12.09
CA VAL A 120 -29.32 4.83 -13.54
C VAL A 120 -30.12 6.11 -13.83
N SER A 121 -30.98 6.54 -12.91
CA SER A 121 -31.74 7.79 -12.99
C SER A 121 -32.07 8.32 -11.59
N GLU A 122 -32.61 9.53 -11.51
CA GLU A 122 -33.08 10.17 -10.28
C GLU A 122 -34.12 9.31 -9.53
N LYS A 123 -34.95 8.54 -10.26
CA LYS A 123 -35.93 7.62 -9.68
C LYS A 123 -35.29 6.54 -8.79
N HIS A 124 -34.01 6.23 -9.00
CA HIS A 124 -33.27 5.21 -8.24
C HIS A 124 -32.25 5.81 -7.29
N ALA A 125 -32.22 7.15 -7.13
CA ALA A 125 -31.30 7.83 -6.24
C ALA A 125 -31.48 7.39 -4.77
N GLY A 126 -32.73 7.13 -4.34
CA GLY A 126 -33.00 6.64 -2.97
C GLY A 126 -32.34 5.29 -2.67
N TYR A 127 -32.42 4.34 -3.59
CA TYR A 127 -31.74 3.06 -3.43
C TYR A 127 -30.22 3.20 -3.56
N GLY A 128 -29.73 4.05 -4.47
CA GLY A 128 -28.30 4.38 -4.55
C GLY A 128 -27.75 4.96 -3.25
N ARG A 129 -28.50 5.84 -2.59
CA ARG A 129 -28.15 6.36 -1.27
C ARG A 129 -28.09 5.26 -0.22
N THR A 130 -29.06 4.34 -0.21
CA THR A 130 -29.07 3.18 0.70
C THR A 130 -27.84 2.29 0.50
N VAL A 131 -27.47 2.00 -0.75
CA VAL A 131 -26.26 1.21 -1.08
C VAL A 131 -25.00 1.94 -0.60
N TRP A 132 -24.89 3.24 -0.87
CA TRP A 132 -23.77 4.06 -0.44
C TRP A 132 -23.63 4.12 1.08
N GLU A 133 -24.73 4.30 1.82
CA GLU A 133 -24.74 4.29 3.28
C GLU A 133 -24.29 2.94 3.85
N LYS A 134 -24.75 1.82 3.28
CA LYS A 134 -24.31 0.48 3.69
C LYS A 134 -22.81 0.27 3.45
N LEU A 135 -22.26 0.72 2.32
CA LEU A 135 -20.82 0.68 2.05
C LEU A 135 -20.03 1.50 3.08
N ARG A 136 -20.50 2.72 3.37
CA ARG A 136 -19.87 3.61 4.36
C ARG A 136 -19.92 3.02 5.77
N ALA A 137 -21.04 2.41 6.16
CA ALA A 137 -21.18 1.71 7.44
C ALA A 137 -20.20 0.54 7.56
N ALA A 138 -19.91 -0.14 6.45
CA ALA A 138 -18.88 -1.18 6.35
C ALA A 138 -17.44 -0.62 6.23
N ARG A 139 -17.24 0.69 6.46
CA ARG A 139 -15.94 1.40 6.35
C ARG A 139 -15.30 1.34 4.96
N VAL A 140 -16.09 1.12 3.91
CA VAL A 140 -15.65 1.25 2.53
C VAL A 140 -15.63 2.72 2.15
N ARG A 141 -14.52 3.21 1.57
CA ARG A 141 -14.40 4.57 1.01
C ARG A 141 -15.20 4.65 -0.29
N ALA A 142 -16.51 4.82 -0.15
CA ALA A 142 -17.45 4.88 -1.25
C ALA A 142 -17.93 6.30 -1.55
N GLU A 143 -18.16 6.60 -2.82
CA GLU A 143 -18.81 7.82 -3.32
C GLU A 143 -20.15 7.49 -3.97
N LEU A 144 -21.14 8.36 -3.78
CA LEU A 144 -22.37 8.37 -4.57
C LEU A 144 -22.21 9.40 -5.68
N ASP A 145 -22.46 9.00 -6.92
CA ASP A 145 -22.49 9.90 -8.06
C ASP A 145 -23.90 9.88 -8.67
N ASP A 146 -24.74 10.79 -8.19
CA ASP A 146 -26.15 10.99 -8.56
C ASP A 146 -26.35 12.22 -9.47
N ARG A 147 -25.26 12.74 -10.06
CA ARG A 147 -25.32 13.86 -11.01
C ARG A 147 -26.23 13.53 -12.19
N ASN A 148 -26.93 14.55 -12.70
CA ASN A 148 -27.78 14.47 -13.88
C ASN A 148 -26.95 14.40 -15.18
N GLU A 149 -26.17 13.32 -15.30
CA GLU A 149 -25.28 13.02 -16.42
C GLU A 149 -25.57 11.62 -16.94
N LYS A 150 -25.30 11.40 -18.24
CA LYS A 150 -25.47 10.09 -18.87
C LYS A 150 -24.69 9.02 -18.09
N LEU A 151 -25.34 7.90 -17.78
CA LEU A 151 -24.70 6.82 -17.00
C LEU A 151 -23.37 6.36 -17.61
N GLY A 152 -23.31 6.23 -18.94
CA GLY A 152 -22.07 5.86 -19.64
C GLY A 152 -20.93 6.86 -19.42
N TYR A 153 -21.24 8.16 -19.30
CA TYR A 153 -20.25 9.18 -18.97
C TYR A 153 -19.73 9.00 -17.53
N ARG A 154 -20.62 8.82 -16.55
CA ARG A 154 -20.23 8.61 -15.14
C ARG A 154 -19.39 7.34 -14.96
N ILE A 155 -19.74 6.25 -15.64
CA ILE A 155 -18.94 5.01 -15.69
C ILE A 155 -17.56 5.29 -16.27
N ARG A 156 -17.50 5.97 -17.42
CA ARG A 156 -16.23 6.29 -18.07
C ARG A 156 -15.34 7.16 -17.18
N GLU A 157 -15.92 8.14 -16.49
CA GLU A 157 -15.18 8.98 -15.54
C GLU A 157 -14.62 8.14 -14.38
N ALA A 158 -15.42 7.23 -13.81
CA ALA A 158 -14.98 6.35 -12.73
C ALA A 158 -13.84 5.41 -13.17
N GLN A 159 -13.89 4.89 -14.40
CA GLN A 159 -12.82 4.09 -15.00
C GLN A 159 -11.54 4.91 -15.22
N ILE A 160 -11.65 6.14 -15.75
CA ILE A 160 -10.49 7.04 -15.93
C ILE A 160 -9.86 7.37 -14.57
N ARG A 161 -10.67 7.58 -13.53
CA ARG A 161 -10.21 7.76 -12.14
C ARG A 161 -9.78 6.46 -11.46
N LYS A 162 -9.84 5.32 -12.16
CA LYS A 162 -9.38 3.99 -11.71
C LYS A 162 -10.05 3.49 -10.43
N VAL A 163 -11.31 3.90 -10.18
CA VAL A 163 -12.12 3.43 -9.05
C VAL A 163 -12.31 1.91 -9.18
N PRO A 164 -11.84 1.07 -8.23
CA PRO A 164 -11.85 -0.38 -8.34
C PRO A 164 -13.22 -0.96 -8.74
N TYR A 165 -14.28 -0.51 -8.06
CA TYR A 165 -15.63 -1.02 -8.23
C TYR A 165 -16.65 0.08 -8.54
N MET A 166 -17.49 -0.15 -9.54
CA MET A 166 -18.67 0.65 -9.83
C MET A 166 -19.92 -0.20 -9.57
N LEU A 167 -20.84 0.32 -8.77
CA LEU A 167 -22.10 -0.35 -8.42
C LEU A 167 -23.23 0.42 -9.09
N VAL A 168 -23.68 -0.08 -10.24
CA VAL A 168 -24.79 0.50 -10.99
C VAL A 168 -26.10 0.01 -10.39
N VAL A 169 -27.04 0.94 -10.17
CA VAL A 169 -28.33 0.62 -9.57
C VAL A 169 -29.50 1.20 -10.37
N GLY A 170 -30.32 0.31 -10.93
CA GLY A 170 -31.56 0.65 -11.62
C GLY A 170 -32.78 0.08 -10.91
N GLU A 171 -33.88 -0.02 -11.65
CA GLU A 171 -35.15 -0.55 -11.16
C GLU A 171 -35.02 -2.00 -10.66
N ARG A 172 -34.44 -2.89 -11.49
CA ARG A 172 -34.24 -4.29 -11.15
C ARG A 172 -33.39 -4.45 -9.90
N GLU A 173 -32.33 -3.68 -9.77
CA GLU A 173 -31.44 -3.74 -8.61
C GLU A 173 -32.13 -3.24 -7.33
N SER A 174 -32.91 -2.16 -7.44
CA SER A 174 -33.68 -1.59 -6.34
C SER A 174 -34.76 -2.54 -5.82
N GLN A 175 -35.43 -3.28 -6.68
CA GLN A 175 -36.49 -4.23 -6.28
C GLN A 175 -35.92 -5.48 -5.60
N ASN A 176 -34.72 -5.89 -5.98
CA ASN A 176 -34.14 -7.17 -5.55
C ASN A 176 -33.06 -7.03 -4.46
N GLY A 177 -32.72 -5.81 -4.02
CA GLY A 177 -31.64 -5.59 -3.05
C GLY A 177 -30.26 -5.97 -3.60
N THR A 178 -30.06 -5.83 -4.91
CA THR A 178 -28.84 -6.19 -5.62
C THR A 178 -28.14 -4.97 -6.19
N VAL A 179 -26.97 -5.16 -6.83
CA VAL A 179 -26.26 -4.14 -7.61
C VAL A 179 -25.69 -4.78 -8.87
N SER A 180 -25.59 -4.02 -9.97
CA SER A 180 -24.79 -4.43 -11.12
C SER A 180 -23.34 -3.97 -10.90
N LEU A 181 -22.43 -4.93 -10.74
CA LEU A 181 -21.05 -4.68 -10.36
C LEU A 181 -20.15 -4.61 -11.60
N ARG A 182 -19.34 -3.56 -11.70
CA ARG A 182 -18.34 -3.40 -12.77
C ARG A 182 -16.96 -3.10 -12.22
N HIS A 183 -15.93 -3.64 -12.85
CA HIS A 183 -14.53 -3.37 -12.54
C HIS A 183 -14.02 -2.16 -13.34
N ARG A 184 -12.99 -1.48 -12.81
CA ARG A 184 -12.27 -0.42 -13.55
C ARG A 184 -11.70 -0.85 -14.90
N SER A 185 -11.43 -2.15 -15.09
CA SER A 185 -10.95 -2.74 -16.34
C SER A 185 -11.99 -2.69 -17.47
N GLY A 186 -13.27 -2.52 -17.12
CA GLY A 186 -14.38 -2.59 -18.06
C GLY A 186 -15.27 -3.82 -17.88
N ASP A 187 -14.79 -4.82 -17.15
CA ASP A 187 -15.49 -6.08 -16.91
C ASP A 187 -16.82 -5.82 -16.19
N ASP A 188 -17.89 -6.37 -16.75
CA ASP A 188 -19.20 -6.42 -16.14
C ASP A 188 -19.37 -7.78 -15.45
N LEU A 189 -19.50 -7.75 -14.13
CA LEU A 189 -19.68 -8.95 -13.31
C LEU A 189 -21.15 -9.30 -13.13
N GLY A 190 -22.06 -8.55 -13.75
CA GLY A 190 -23.48 -8.76 -13.65
C GLY A 190 -24.06 -8.36 -12.30
N VAL A 191 -25.21 -8.96 -11.98
CA VAL A 191 -25.98 -8.65 -10.79
C VAL A 191 -25.50 -9.48 -9.61
N VAL A 192 -25.15 -8.81 -8.52
CA VAL A 192 -24.69 -9.44 -7.28
C VAL A 192 -25.53 -8.93 -6.11
N PRO A 193 -25.94 -9.79 -5.16
CA PRO A 193 -26.54 -9.35 -3.90
C PRO A 193 -25.64 -8.35 -3.17
N LEU A 194 -26.22 -7.26 -2.67
CA LEU A 194 -25.46 -6.20 -2.01
C LEU A 194 -24.67 -6.73 -0.80
N ASP A 195 -25.28 -7.62 -0.01
CA ASP A 195 -24.65 -8.18 1.19
C ASP A 195 -23.42 -9.04 0.83
N ARG A 196 -23.45 -9.74 -0.31
CA ARG A 196 -22.28 -10.46 -0.83
C ARG A 196 -21.16 -9.49 -1.22
N VAL A 197 -21.49 -8.40 -1.91
CA VAL A 197 -20.52 -7.37 -2.31
C VAL A 197 -19.84 -6.77 -1.07
N LEU A 198 -20.60 -6.48 0.00
CA LEU A 198 -20.06 -5.97 1.26
C LEU A 198 -19.11 -6.98 1.92
N ALA A 199 -19.49 -8.26 1.98
CA ALA A 199 -18.66 -9.32 2.56
C ALA A 199 -17.36 -9.52 1.78
N ASP A 200 -17.43 -9.54 0.44
CA ASP A 200 -16.27 -9.70 -0.42
C ASP A 200 -15.33 -8.49 -0.36
N LEU A 201 -15.87 -7.25 -0.34
CA LEU A 201 -15.07 -6.04 -0.14
C LEU A 201 -14.34 -6.05 1.20
N ALA A 202 -15.03 -6.42 2.29
CA ALA A 202 -14.43 -6.51 3.61
C ALA A 202 -13.28 -7.52 3.64
N ARG A 203 -13.46 -8.69 2.99
CA ARG A 203 -12.43 -9.72 2.88
C ARG A 203 -11.22 -9.22 2.09
N GLU A 204 -11.45 -8.67 0.90
CA GLU A 204 -10.39 -8.17 0.01
C GLU A 204 -9.58 -7.04 0.64
N ILE A 205 -10.25 -6.08 1.28
CA ILE A 205 -9.61 -4.97 1.98
C ILE A 205 -8.85 -5.49 3.20
N GLY A 206 -9.46 -6.38 3.98
CA GLY A 206 -8.86 -6.97 5.18
C GLY A 206 -7.60 -7.78 4.90
N SER A 207 -7.60 -8.56 3.81
CA SER A 207 -6.44 -9.34 3.37
C SER A 207 -5.40 -8.52 2.61
N ARG A 208 -5.68 -7.23 2.33
CA ARG A 208 -4.85 -6.34 1.51
C ARG A 208 -4.48 -6.97 0.16
N ALA A 209 -5.44 -7.65 -0.47
CA ALA A 209 -5.22 -8.32 -1.74
C ALA A 209 -4.69 -7.32 -2.79
N SER A 210 -3.76 -7.78 -3.63
CA SER A 210 -3.20 -6.97 -4.72
C SER A 210 -4.14 -6.84 -5.92
N GLY A 211 -5.02 -7.83 -6.12
CA GLY A 211 -5.99 -7.89 -7.22
C GLY A 211 -7.43 -7.60 -6.81
N LEU A 212 -8.29 -7.43 -7.82
CA LEU A 212 -9.74 -7.28 -7.66
C LEU A 212 -10.42 -8.66 -7.60
N THR A 213 -11.03 -8.98 -6.47
CA THR A 213 -11.62 -10.29 -6.15
C THR A 213 -13.13 -10.24 -5.94
N VAL A 214 -13.70 -9.05 -5.67
CA VAL A 214 -15.14 -8.91 -5.43
C VAL A 214 -15.97 -9.32 -6.64
N GLY A 215 -17.01 -10.12 -6.39
CA GLY A 215 -17.95 -10.59 -7.39
C GLY A 215 -17.41 -11.70 -8.30
N ARG A 216 -16.20 -12.21 -8.05
CA ARG A 216 -15.70 -13.45 -8.68
C ARG A 216 -16.28 -14.67 -7.94
N SER A 217 -16.56 -15.73 -8.68
CA SER A 217 -16.92 -17.06 -8.16
C SER A 217 -15.70 -17.79 -7.62
#